data_AF-A0A7K2YVE7-F1
#
_entry.id   AF-A0A7K2YVE7-F1
#
_cell.length_a   1.000
_cell.length_b   1.000
_cell.length_c   1.000
_cell.angle_alpha   90.00
_cell.angle_beta   90.00
_cell.angle_gamma   90.00
#
_symmetry.space_group_name_H-M   'P 1'
#
loop_
_entity.id
_entity.type
_entity.pdbx_description
1 polymer ?
#
loop_
_entity_poly.entity_id
_entity_poly.type
_entity_poly.pdbx_seq_one_letter_code
_entity_poly.pdbx_strand_id
1 'polypeptide(L)'
;MGSRDVMRGGEPLSLEDLMPWASPGIAAGRTWVYAPEQGTLRRRRERLAEALAEDPEAGNALFRPSRSRTTASLPAPLPGCDAPSGPLAREVGPAPRLVRVARRPFDRQWLLADHRVVDFARPELWRVRGEHQVYLTMRQAGDPWPVLCSALLPDAMHHGGRGGRVLPLYRDPAGAEPNVAPGLTSLLADRLGAAVSAEDLLAWIVAVTRDPRRIPLTTDPRVWADGVRI
;
A
#
# COMPACT_ATOMS: atom_id res chain seq x y z
N MET A 1 -37.67 -13.84 -12.75
CA MET A 1 -37.91 -12.65 -11.90
C MET A 1 -36.59 -12.26 -11.25
N GLY A 2 -35.95 -11.14 -11.51
CA GLY A 2 -36.14 -10.07 -12.47
C GLY A 2 -34.75 -9.59 -12.92
N SER A 3 -34.67 -9.12 -14.16
CA SER A 3 -33.45 -8.72 -14.85
C SER A 3 -32.75 -7.58 -14.09
N ARG A 4 -31.48 -7.77 -13.70
CA ARG A 4 -30.63 -6.72 -13.14
C ARG A 4 -30.20 -5.81 -14.28
N ASP A 5 -30.70 -4.58 -14.28
CA ASP A 5 -30.33 -3.56 -15.25
C ASP A 5 -28.95 -2.99 -14.87
N VAL A 6 -27.91 -3.75 -15.20
CA VAL A 6 -26.54 -3.25 -15.26
C VAL A 6 -26.48 -2.33 -16.48
N MET A 7 -26.10 -1.06 -16.28
CA MET A 7 -25.91 -0.07 -17.34
C MET A 7 -25.28 -0.70 -18.61
N ARG A 8 -26.09 -1.01 -19.62
CA ARG A 8 -25.65 -1.49 -20.93
C ARG A 8 -25.43 -0.28 -21.84
N GLY A 9 -24.17 0.09 -22.07
CA GLY A 9 -23.86 1.12 -23.09
C GLY A 9 -22.50 1.82 -23.04
N GLY A 10 -21.52 1.36 -22.26
CA GLY A 10 -20.17 1.94 -22.23
C GLY A 10 -19.10 0.86 -22.04
N GLU A 11 -17.84 1.20 -22.32
CA GLU A 11 -16.71 0.36 -21.92
C GLU A 11 -16.80 0.05 -20.41
N PRO A 12 -16.43 -1.18 -19.99
CA PRO A 12 -16.51 -1.52 -18.58
C PRO A 12 -15.55 -0.65 -17.76
N LEU A 13 -16.07 -0.03 -16.70
CA LEU A 13 -15.26 0.74 -15.76
C LEU A 13 -14.27 -0.19 -15.05
N SER A 14 -12.99 0.14 -15.13
CA SER A 14 -11.94 -0.50 -14.34
C SER A 14 -11.83 0.13 -12.96
N LEU A 15 -11.12 -0.53 -12.06
CA LEU A 15 -10.83 0.02 -10.75
C LEU A 15 -9.99 1.30 -10.82
N GLU A 16 -9.10 1.42 -11.82
CA GLU A 16 -8.30 2.64 -12.03
C GLU A 16 -9.16 3.79 -12.59
N ASP A 17 -10.29 3.49 -13.25
CA ASP A 17 -11.26 4.52 -13.64
C ASP A 17 -12.02 5.09 -12.43
N LEU A 18 -12.26 4.28 -11.39
CA LEU A 18 -12.91 4.72 -10.16
C LEU A 18 -11.94 5.38 -9.18
N MET A 19 -10.71 4.86 -9.10
CA MET A 19 -9.63 5.30 -8.21
C MET A 19 -8.37 5.64 -9.02
N PRO A 20 -8.23 6.88 -9.52
CA PRO A 20 -7.28 7.20 -10.58
C PRO A 20 -5.80 7.23 -10.17
N TRP A 21 -5.49 7.22 -8.87
CA TRP A 21 -4.11 7.07 -8.42
C TRP A 21 -3.82 5.63 -7.97
N ALA A 22 -2.86 5.03 -8.65
CA ALA A 22 -2.27 3.74 -8.29
C ALA A 22 -0.74 3.84 -8.21
N SER A 23 -0.14 3.04 -7.33
CA SER A 23 1.32 2.87 -7.22
C SER A 23 1.66 1.39 -7.00
N PRO A 24 2.83 0.90 -7.43
CA PRO A 24 3.33 -0.39 -6.92
C PRO A 24 3.51 -0.33 -5.40
N GLY A 25 3.42 -1.47 -4.72
CA GLY A 25 3.73 -1.53 -3.28
C GLY A 25 5.22 -1.32 -2.98
N ILE A 26 5.53 -1.23 -1.68
CA ILE A 26 6.91 -1.12 -1.17
C ILE A 26 7.70 -2.36 -1.59
N ALA A 27 8.89 -2.21 -2.16
CA ALA A 27 9.76 -3.34 -2.45
C ALA A 27 11.15 -3.09 -1.87
N ALA A 28 11.45 -3.72 -0.73
CA ALA A 28 12.73 -3.49 -0.06
C ALA A 28 13.93 -4.06 -0.82
N GLY A 29 13.75 -5.08 -1.66
CA GLY A 29 14.85 -5.77 -2.36
C GLY A 29 15.67 -6.72 -1.48
N ARG A 30 15.38 -6.74 -0.18
CA ARG A 30 16.02 -7.59 0.84
C ARG A 30 14.98 -8.02 1.86
N THR A 31 15.07 -9.27 2.32
CA THR A 31 14.05 -9.86 3.22
C THR A 31 14.35 -9.62 4.69
N TRP A 32 15.62 -9.40 5.05
CA TRP A 32 16.04 -9.26 6.44
C TRP A 32 15.47 -8.02 7.14
N VAL A 33 15.02 -7.02 6.37
CA VAL A 33 14.39 -5.79 6.88
C VAL A 33 12.94 -5.98 7.32
N TYR A 34 12.38 -7.18 7.10
CA TYR A 34 11.06 -7.58 7.61
C TYR A 34 11.19 -8.65 8.69
N ALA A 35 10.32 -8.59 9.69
CA ALA A 35 10.12 -9.66 10.67
C ALA A 35 8.74 -9.56 11.35
N PRO A 36 8.16 -10.67 11.83
CA PRO A 36 6.94 -10.64 12.63
C PRO A 36 7.15 -9.94 13.99
N GLU A 37 8.39 -9.89 14.49
CA GLU A 37 8.76 -9.33 15.78
C GLU A 37 9.75 -8.16 15.64
N GLN A 38 9.52 -7.09 16.40
CA GLN A 38 10.43 -5.94 16.44
C GLN A 38 11.84 -6.31 16.93
N GLY A 39 11.93 -7.18 17.95
CA GLY A 39 13.22 -7.58 18.53
C GLY A 39 14.15 -8.26 17.52
N THR A 40 13.58 -9.02 16.58
CA THR A 40 14.35 -9.64 15.49
C THR A 40 14.97 -8.59 14.56
N LEU A 41 14.25 -7.51 14.26
CA LEU A 41 14.79 -6.42 13.43
C LEU A 41 15.87 -5.62 14.14
N ARG A 42 15.70 -5.36 15.45
CA ARG A 42 16.71 -4.66 16.26
C ARG A 42 18.03 -5.44 16.29
N ARG A 43 18.00 -6.73 16.63
CA ARG A 43 19.19 -7.60 16.61
C ARG A 43 19.87 -7.67 15.25
N ARG A 44 19.09 -7.77 14.16
CA ARG A 44 19.64 -7.77 12.79
C ARG A 44 20.34 -6.44 12.46
N ARG A 45 19.75 -5.31 12.87
CA ARG A 45 20.32 -3.98 12.64
C ARG A 45 21.61 -3.78 13.44
N GLU A 46 21.63 -4.19 14.71
CA GLU A 46 22.79 -4.18 15.58
C GLU A 46 23.91 -5.03 14.98
N ARG A 47 23.61 -6.28 14.62
CA ARG A 47 24.60 -7.18 14.00
C ARG A 47 25.18 -6.62 12.70
N LEU A 48 24.35 -5.94 11.90
CA LEU A 48 24.81 -5.27 10.68
C LEU A 48 25.72 -4.07 11.00
N ALA A 49 25.40 -3.29 12.03
CA ALA A 49 26.22 -2.15 12.45
C ALA A 49 27.60 -2.61 12.97
N GLU A 50 27.62 -3.64 13.83
CA GLU A 50 28.85 -4.27 14.33
C GLU A 50 29.70 -4.76 13.17
N ALA A 51 29.12 -5.54 12.25
CA ALA A 51 29.85 -6.07 11.11
C ALA A 51 30.42 -4.96 10.22
N LEU A 52 29.68 -3.88 9.97
CA LEU A 52 30.18 -2.74 9.18
C LEU A 52 31.33 -1.98 9.86
N ALA A 53 31.36 -1.96 11.19
CA ALA A 53 32.42 -1.32 11.96
C ALA A 53 33.69 -2.18 12.03
N GLU A 54 33.53 -3.50 12.12
CA GLU A 54 34.64 -4.47 12.19
C GLU A 54 35.26 -4.75 10.81
N ASP A 55 34.43 -5.11 9.84
CA ASP A 55 34.83 -5.48 8.49
C ASP A 55 33.76 -5.03 7.47
N PRO A 56 34.02 -3.95 6.72
CA PRO A 56 33.09 -3.46 5.70
C PRO A 56 32.62 -4.51 4.69
N GLU A 57 33.45 -5.51 4.37
CA GLU A 57 33.09 -6.56 3.42
C GLU A 57 32.08 -7.56 4.03
N ALA A 58 32.34 -8.02 5.26
CA ALA A 58 31.37 -8.81 6.02
C ALA A 58 30.04 -8.05 6.24
N GLY A 59 30.13 -6.75 6.56
CA GLY A 59 28.96 -5.87 6.69
C GLY A 59 28.16 -5.77 5.38
N ASN A 60 28.84 -5.62 4.23
CA ASN A 60 28.19 -5.63 2.92
C ASN A 60 27.53 -6.98 2.63
N ALA A 61 28.16 -8.10 2.97
CA ALA A 61 27.57 -9.43 2.79
C ALA A 61 26.24 -9.58 3.56
N LEU A 62 26.15 -9.01 4.78
CA LEU A 62 24.91 -8.97 5.55
C LEU A 62 23.88 -7.99 4.97
N PHE A 63 24.31 -6.80 4.54
CA PHE A 63 23.44 -5.77 3.97
C PHE A 63 22.75 -6.24 2.68
N ARG A 64 23.51 -6.94 1.82
CA ARG A 64 23.15 -7.33 0.44
C ARG A 64 22.89 -6.10 -0.45
N PRO A 65 23.95 -5.45 -0.96
CA PRO A 65 23.83 -4.31 -1.84
C PRO A 65 23.08 -4.67 -3.11
N SER A 66 22.33 -3.71 -3.63
CA SER A 66 21.69 -3.78 -4.93
C SER A 66 22.10 -2.56 -5.75
N ARG A 67 21.72 -2.54 -7.03
CA ARG A 67 21.88 -1.34 -7.87
C ARG A 67 21.20 -0.10 -7.29
N SER A 68 20.20 -0.28 -6.42
CA SER A 68 19.39 0.80 -5.88
C SER A 68 19.87 1.24 -4.50
N ARG A 69 20.44 0.34 -3.70
CA ARG A 69 20.89 0.65 -2.34
C ARG A 69 22.21 -0.04 -2.02
N THR A 70 23.11 0.74 -1.46
CA THR A 70 24.39 0.34 -0.88
C THR A 70 24.49 0.89 0.53
N THR A 71 25.47 0.42 1.31
CA THR A 71 25.75 0.93 2.66
C THR A 71 26.18 2.41 2.67
N ALA A 72 26.64 2.92 1.51
CA ALA A 72 26.97 4.33 1.29
C ALA A 72 25.78 5.19 0.81
N SER A 73 24.62 4.59 0.54
CA SER A 73 23.44 5.33 0.06
C SER A 73 22.87 6.25 1.13
N LEU A 74 22.46 7.46 0.73
CA LEU A 74 21.81 8.44 1.60
C LEU A 74 20.65 9.14 0.86
N PRO A 75 19.54 8.43 0.59
CA PRO A 75 18.35 9.07 0.03
C PRO A 75 17.65 9.96 1.06
N ALA A 76 16.76 10.84 0.60
CA ALA A 76 15.88 11.60 1.48
C ALA A 76 15.09 10.67 2.42
N PRO A 77 14.82 11.08 3.68
CA PRO A 77 14.09 10.26 4.63
C PRO A 77 12.67 9.94 4.14
N LEU A 78 12.12 8.83 4.64
CA LEU A 78 10.73 8.49 4.37
C LEU A 78 9.82 9.53 5.04
N PRO A 79 8.75 9.98 4.38
CA PRO A 79 7.76 10.83 5.03
C PRO A 79 7.28 10.24 6.37
N GLY A 80 7.29 11.07 7.42
CA GLY A 80 6.93 10.67 8.78
C GLY A 80 7.99 9.83 9.53
N CYS A 81 9.21 9.73 9.00
CA CYS A 81 10.36 9.08 9.64
C CYS A 81 11.51 10.07 9.84
N ASP A 82 12.33 9.81 10.85
CA ASP A 82 13.46 10.66 11.19
C ASP A 82 14.53 10.66 10.09
N ALA A 83 15.23 11.79 9.95
CA ALA A 83 16.36 11.89 9.04
C ALA A 83 17.56 11.10 9.60
N PRO A 84 18.19 10.22 8.79
CA PRO A 84 19.42 9.57 9.22
C PRO A 84 20.55 10.59 9.36
N SER A 85 21.48 10.36 10.29
CA SER A 85 22.65 11.24 10.49
C SER A 85 23.71 11.11 9.39
N GLY A 86 23.62 10.08 8.56
CA GLY A 86 24.52 9.85 7.43
C GLY A 86 24.28 8.50 6.76
N PRO A 87 25.19 8.06 5.87
CA PRO A 87 25.13 6.72 5.27
C PRO A 87 25.26 5.62 6.32
N LEU A 88 24.66 4.46 6.05
CA LEU A 88 24.66 3.32 6.99
C LEU A 88 26.08 2.87 7.40
N ALA A 89 27.02 2.95 6.46
CA ALA A 89 28.43 2.60 6.66
C ALA A 89 29.16 3.48 7.70
N ARG A 90 28.60 4.65 8.04
CA ARG A 90 29.24 5.63 8.95
C ARG A 90 28.31 6.08 10.07
N GLU A 91 27.11 5.52 10.14
CA GLU A 91 26.11 5.99 11.08
C GLU A 91 26.43 5.52 12.50
N VAL A 92 26.52 6.50 13.40
CA VAL A 92 26.38 6.34 14.84
C VAL A 92 25.12 7.10 15.21
N GLY A 93 24.01 6.40 15.45
CA GLY A 93 22.70 7.04 15.57
C GLY A 93 21.62 6.11 16.12
N PRO A 94 20.46 6.67 16.49
CA PRO A 94 19.35 5.90 17.01
C PRO A 94 18.84 4.90 15.97
N ALA A 95 18.35 3.75 16.45
CA ALA A 95 17.79 2.74 15.56
C ALA A 95 16.61 3.32 14.77
N PRO A 96 16.49 3.02 13.46
CA PRO A 96 15.41 3.54 12.66
C PRO A 96 14.05 3.05 13.15
N ARG A 97 13.03 3.86 12.90
CA ARG A 97 11.65 3.55 13.26
C ARG A 97 11.22 2.19 12.69
N LEU A 98 10.49 1.42 13.49
CA LEU A 98 9.82 0.19 13.04
C LEU A 98 8.37 0.51 12.72
N VAL A 99 7.91 0.10 11.54
CA VAL A 99 6.52 0.31 11.11
C VAL A 99 5.88 -1.01 10.73
N ARG A 100 4.59 -1.17 11.04
CA ARG A 100 3.83 -2.36 10.66
C ARG A 100 3.33 -2.20 9.23
N VAL A 101 3.53 -3.22 8.41
CA VAL A 101 3.19 -3.25 6.99
C VAL A 101 2.40 -4.51 6.65
N ALA A 102 1.61 -4.45 5.58
CA ALA A 102 0.95 -5.61 5.01
C ALA A 102 1.86 -6.24 3.95
N ARG A 103 2.49 -7.38 4.29
CA ARG A 103 3.57 -7.94 3.48
C ARG A 103 3.08 -8.96 2.45
N ARG A 104 2.15 -9.82 2.85
CA ARG A 104 1.45 -10.82 2.05
C ARG A 104 -0.04 -10.77 2.44
N PRO A 105 -0.94 -11.44 1.71
CA PRO A 105 -2.33 -11.49 2.13
C PRO A 105 -2.43 -11.98 3.57
N PHE A 106 -3.04 -11.18 4.43
CA PHE A 106 -3.22 -11.45 5.86
C PHE A 106 -1.92 -11.62 6.69
N ASP A 107 -0.76 -11.25 6.14
CA ASP A 107 0.54 -11.28 6.84
C ASP A 107 0.97 -9.85 7.21
N ARG A 108 0.92 -9.55 8.51
CA ARG A 108 1.33 -8.27 9.07
C ARG A 108 2.72 -8.40 9.68
N GLN A 109 3.70 -7.70 9.11
CA GLN A 109 5.08 -7.73 9.61
C GLN A 109 5.55 -6.34 10.00
N TRP A 110 6.61 -6.28 10.81
CA TRP A 110 7.38 -5.07 11.01
C TRP A 110 8.37 -4.90 9.86
N LEU A 111 8.60 -3.65 9.49
CA LEU A 111 9.60 -3.18 8.52
C LEU A 111 10.53 -2.19 9.23
N LEU A 112 11.84 -2.28 8.99
CA LEU A 112 12.79 -1.21 9.26
C LEU A 112 12.47 -0.03 8.32
N ALA A 113 11.85 1.03 8.84
CA ALA A 113 11.45 2.22 8.07
C ALA A 113 12.64 3.15 7.84
N ASP A 114 13.65 2.63 7.13
CA ASP A 114 14.85 3.36 6.77
C ASP A 114 15.04 3.28 5.26
N HIS A 115 15.00 4.43 4.60
CA HIS A 115 15.07 4.48 3.16
C HIS A 115 16.41 3.94 2.61
N ARG A 116 17.47 3.92 3.43
CA ARG A 116 18.79 3.37 3.06
C ARG A 116 18.75 1.85 2.87
N VAL A 117 17.82 1.15 3.52
CA VAL A 117 17.69 -0.32 3.45
C VAL A 117 16.48 -0.77 2.62
N VAL A 118 15.75 0.14 1.98
CA VAL A 118 14.56 -0.14 1.15
C VAL A 118 14.79 0.34 -0.27
N ASP A 119 14.86 -0.59 -1.24
CA ASP A 119 15.18 -0.29 -2.64
C ASP A 119 14.16 0.62 -3.32
N PHE A 120 12.88 0.27 -3.20
CA PHE A 120 11.77 1.03 -3.77
C PHE A 120 10.74 1.30 -2.68
N ALA A 121 10.97 2.37 -1.91
CA ALA A 121 10.16 2.65 -0.74
C ALA A 121 8.82 3.30 -1.03
N ARG A 122 8.59 3.83 -2.25
CA ARG A 122 7.34 4.50 -2.64
C ARG A 122 6.95 5.65 -1.70
N PRO A 123 7.80 6.69 -1.52
CA PRO A 123 7.58 7.77 -0.56
C PRO A 123 6.18 8.42 -0.65
N GLU A 124 5.56 8.41 -1.82
CA GLU A 124 4.19 8.86 -2.03
C GLU A 124 3.15 8.08 -1.20
N LEU A 125 3.31 6.76 -1.03
CA LEU A 125 2.44 5.96 -0.17
C LEU A 125 2.66 6.27 1.32
N TRP A 126 3.90 6.64 1.70
CA TRP A 126 4.22 7.05 3.07
C TRP A 126 3.61 8.40 3.42
N ARG A 127 3.58 9.32 2.45
CA ARG A 127 3.07 10.69 2.63
C ARG A 127 1.59 10.73 2.98
N VAL A 128 0.81 9.78 2.46
CA VAL A 128 -0.64 9.72 2.63
C VAL A 128 -1.06 8.79 3.77
N ARG A 129 -0.11 8.34 4.60
CA ARG A 129 -0.45 7.54 5.78
C ARG A 129 -1.19 8.40 6.79
N GLY A 130 -2.34 7.92 7.21
CA GLY A 130 -3.20 8.55 8.21
C GLY A 130 -3.94 7.52 9.03
N GLU A 131 -4.65 7.97 10.06
CA GLU A 131 -5.52 7.12 10.88
C GLU A 131 -6.71 6.58 10.08
N HIS A 132 -7.22 7.37 9.14
CA HIS A 132 -8.34 7.00 8.27
C HIS A 132 -7.92 6.25 7.00
N GLN A 133 -6.62 6.04 6.79
CA GLN A 133 -6.12 5.55 5.51
C GLN A 133 -6.39 4.06 5.31
N VAL A 134 -7.02 3.74 4.18
CA VAL A 134 -7.15 2.36 3.68
C VAL A 134 -6.46 2.25 2.32
N TYR A 135 -5.72 1.16 2.12
CA TYR A 135 -5.10 0.84 0.85
C TYR A 135 -5.80 -0.36 0.23
N LEU A 136 -6.39 -0.14 -0.94
CA LEU A 136 -6.88 -1.22 -1.79
C LEU A 136 -5.69 -1.78 -2.59
N THR A 137 -5.56 -3.10 -2.64
CA THR A 137 -4.57 -3.76 -3.47
C THR A 137 -5.25 -4.72 -4.42
N MET A 138 -4.91 -4.65 -5.69
CA MET A 138 -5.50 -5.48 -6.74
C MET A 138 -4.46 -6.35 -7.45
N ARG A 139 -4.91 -7.51 -7.95
CA ARG A 139 -4.13 -8.37 -8.85
C ARG A 139 -4.81 -8.47 -10.21
N GLN A 140 -3.99 -8.61 -11.26
CA GLN A 140 -4.50 -8.99 -12.59
C GLN A 140 -5.18 -10.38 -12.54
N ALA A 141 -6.15 -10.60 -13.43
CA ALA A 141 -7.17 -11.66 -13.37
C ALA A 141 -6.67 -13.09 -13.02
N GLY A 142 -7.53 -13.87 -12.35
CA GLY A 142 -7.31 -15.30 -12.02
C GLY A 142 -6.91 -15.59 -10.58
N ASP A 143 -7.04 -14.62 -9.65
CA ASP A 143 -6.93 -14.84 -8.20
C ASP A 143 -8.31 -15.15 -7.60
N PRO A 144 -8.44 -16.07 -6.62
CA PRO A 144 -9.66 -16.17 -5.81
C PRO A 144 -10.04 -14.86 -5.11
N TRP A 145 -9.07 -13.99 -4.80
CA TRP A 145 -9.31 -12.68 -4.18
C TRP A 145 -8.88 -11.61 -5.18
N PRO A 146 -9.78 -10.96 -5.93
CA PRO A 146 -9.36 -9.99 -6.96
C PRO A 146 -8.86 -8.67 -6.38
N VAL A 147 -9.31 -8.35 -5.16
CA VAL A 147 -8.88 -7.19 -4.38
C VAL A 147 -8.74 -7.56 -2.90
N LEU A 148 -7.84 -6.85 -2.21
CA LEU A 148 -7.67 -6.89 -0.76
C LEU A 148 -7.56 -5.47 -0.21
N CYS A 149 -7.99 -5.25 1.04
CA CYS A 149 -7.82 -3.99 1.73
C CYS A 149 -6.89 -4.12 2.93
N SER A 150 -6.19 -3.03 3.26
CA SER A 150 -5.35 -2.94 4.44
C SER A 150 -5.26 -1.51 4.94
N ALA A 151 -5.35 -1.29 6.25
CA ALA A 151 -4.99 -0.01 6.87
C ALA A 151 -3.45 0.17 7.01
N LEU A 152 -2.68 -0.89 6.77
CA LEU A 152 -1.21 -0.87 6.77
C LEU A 152 -0.66 -0.68 5.36
N LEU A 153 0.46 0.03 5.24
CA LEU A 153 1.23 0.18 4.02
C LEU A 153 1.47 -1.19 3.33
N PRO A 154 1.07 -1.36 2.06
CA PRO A 154 1.28 -2.62 1.36
C PRO A 154 2.69 -2.76 0.77
N ASP A 155 3.26 -3.95 0.92
CA ASP A 155 4.41 -4.42 0.16
C ASP A 155 4.00 -4.75 -1.28
N ALA A 156 4.95 -4.71 -2.23
CA ALA A 156 4.74 -5.11 -3.61
C ALA A 156 4.26 -6.57 -3.73
N MET A 157 4.56 -7.40 -2.74
CA MET A 157 4.10 -8.79 -2.66
C MET A 157 2.80 -8.95 -1.86
N HIS A 158 2.20 -7.87 -1.34
CA HIS A 158 0.95 -7.93 -0.55
C HIS A 158 -0.16 -8.63 -1.31
N HIS A 159 -0.32 -8.30 -2.59
CA HIS A 159 -1.33 -8.93 -3.43
C HIS A 159 -0.85 -8.97 -4.89
N GLY A 160 -0.22 -10.09 -5.28
CA GLY A 160 0.06 -10.42 -6.68
C GLY A 160 1.46 -10.11 -7.23
N GLY A 161 2.42 -9.65 -6.43
CA GLY A 161 3.80 -9.46 -6.88
C GLY A 161 3.95 -8.51 -8.07
N ARG A 162 4.73 -8.89 -9.10
CA ARG A 162 5.02 -8.04 -10.28
C ARG A 162 3.77 -7.90 -11.15
N GLY A 163 2.95 -6.90 -10.83
CA GLY A 163 1.70 -6.61 -11.54
C GLY A 163 0.62 -6.06 -10.60
N GLY A 164 0.75 -6.29 -9.29
CA GLY A 164 -0.14 -5.72 -8.29
C GLY A 164 -0.07 -4.18 -8.27
N ARG A 165 -1.17 -3.56 -7.88
CA ARG A 165 -1.28 -2.11 -7.67
C ARG A 165 -1.87 -1.84 -6.31
N VAL A 166 -1.37 -0.79 -5.69
CA VAL A 166 -1.87 -0.19 -4.46
C VAL A 166 -2.61 1.08 -4.84
N LEU A 167 -3.88 1.18 -4.45
CA LEU A 167 -4.72 2.34 -4.61
C LEU A 167 -5.08 2.85 -3.20
N PRO A 168 -4.41 3.90 -2.71
CA PRO A 168 -4.78 4.51 -1.44
C PRO A 168 -6.16 5.14 -1.54
N LEU A 169 -6.98 5.07 -0.48
CA LEU A 169 -8.30 5.69 -0.44
C LEU A 169 -8.20 7.22 -0.39
N TYR A 170 -7.26 7.78 0.37
CA TYR A 170 -7.03 9.23 0.41
C TYR A 170 -5.65 9.62 -0.14
N ARG A 171 -5.57 10.87 -0.59
CA ARG A 171 -4.38 11.54 -1.17
C ARG A 171 -3.61 12.37 -0.15
N ASP A 172 -4.10 12.41 1.07
CA ASP A 172 -3.56 13.17 2.18
C ASP A 172 -3.65 12.35 3.49
N PRO A 173 -2.84 12.67 4.50
CA PRO A 173 -2.84 11.95 5.77
C PRO A 173 -4.04 12.24 6.67
N ALA A 174 -4.80 13.32 6.44
CA ALA A 174 -5.97 13.67 7.24
C ALA A 174 -7.24 12.95 6.78
N GLY A 175 -7.22 12.31 5.60
CA GLY A 175 -8.38 11.63 5.04
C GLY A 175 -9.40 12.58 4.42
N ALA A 176 -8.96 13.74 3.96
CA ALA A 176 -9.83 14.79 3.43
C ALA A 176 -9.97 14.76 1.89
N GLU A 177 -8.98 14.23 1.18
CA GLU A 177 -8.90 14.22 -0.27
C GLU A 177 -9.01 12.79 -0.81
N PRO A 178 -10.22 12.31 -1.13
CA PRO A 178 -10.39 10.94 -1.62
C PRO A 178 -9.75 10.76 -3.00
N ASN A 179 -9.09 9.62 -3.19
CA ASN A 179 -8.63 9.10 -4.46
C ASN A 179 -9.79 8.44 -5.22
N VAL A 180 -10.76 9.27 -5.58
CA VAL A 180 -11.94 8.87 -6.35
C VAL A 180 -12.04 9.74 -7.59
N ALA A 181 -12.55 9.18 -8.68
CA ALA A 181 -12.80 9.95 -9.90
C ALA A 181 -13.64 11.21 -9.61
N PRO A 182 -13.22 12.39 -10.11
CA PRO A 182 -13.93 13.64 -9.83
C PRO A 182 -15.42 13.56 -10.18
N GLY A 183 -16.28 13.96 -9.23
CA GLY A 183 -17.74 13.96 -9.40
C GLY A 183 -18.42 12.59 -9.30
N LEU A 184 -17.68 11.48 -9.17
CA LEU A 184 -18.28 10.14 -9.12
C LEU A 184 -19.19 9.94 -7.91
N THR A 185 -18.77 10.36 -6.71
CA THR A 185 -19.60 10.23 -5.49
C THR A 185 -20.86 11.08 -5.58
N SER A 186 -20.77 12.30 -6.11
CA SER A 186 -21.93 13.16 -6.36
C SER A 186 -22.91 12.53 -7.36
N LEU A 187 -22.40 12.00 -8.48
CA LEU A 187 -23.22 11.31 -9.48
C LEU A 187 -23.94 10.10 -8.87
N LEU A 188 -23.24 9.28 -8.08
CA LEU A 188 -23.84 8.13 -7.41
C LEU A 188 -24.89 8.57 -6.38
N ALA A 189 -24.61 9.63 -5.62
CA ALA A 189 -25.55 10.16 -4.63
C ALA A 189 -26.86 10.62 -5.28
N ASP A 190 -26.78 11.35 -6.39
CA ASP A 190 -27.94 11.80 -7.16
C ASP A 190 -28.76 10.63 -7.71
N ARG A 191 -28.08 9.59 -8.21
CA ARG A 191 -28.74 8.40 -8.79
C ARG A 191 -29.38 7.50 -7.76
N LEU A 192 -28.75 7.37 -6.58
CA LEU A 192 -29.20 6.49 -5.51
C LEU A 192 -30.16 7.17 -4.54
N GLY A 193 -30.25 8.51 -4.58
CA GLY A 193 -31.06 9.29 -3.65
C GLY A 193 -30.56 9.21 -2.19
N ALA A 194 -29.25 9.00 -2.01
CA ALA A 194 -28.60 8.83 -0.71
C ALA A 194 -27.19 9.42 -0.73
N ALA A 195 -26.67 9.84 0.41
CA ALA A 195 -25.27 10.28 0.50
C ALA A 195 -24.33 9.10 0.18
N VAL A 196 -23.26 9.39 -0.58
CA VAL A 196 -22.23 8.41 -0.96
C VAL A 196 -20.86 8.96 -0.56
N SER A 197 -20.23 8.33 0.41
CA SER A 197 -18.86 8.62 0.83
C SER A 197 -17.82 7.86 -0.02
N ALA A 198 -16.53 8.19 0.16
CA ALA A 198 -15.45 7.45 -0.47
C ALA A 198 -15.32 6.05 0.11
N GLU A 199 -15.62 5.90 1.40
CA GLU A 199 -15.68 4.66 2.15
C GLU A 199 -16.82 3.77 1.65
N ASP A 200 -17.99 4.32 1.37
CA ASP A 200 -19.11 3.58 0.75
C ASP A 200 -18.70 3.04 -0.62
N LEU A 201 -18.04 3.87 -1.44
CA LEU A 201 -17.52 3.44 -2.74
C LEU A 201 -16.47 2.32 -2.58
N LEU A 202 -15.55 2.45 -1.63
CA LEU A 202 -14.56 1.41 -1.33
C LEU A 202 -15.24 0.10 -0.88
N ALA A 203 -16.22 0.18 0.02
CA ALA A 203 -16.99 -0.96 0.50
C ALA A 203 -17.70 -1.67 -0.65
N TRP A 204 -18.37 -0.88 -1.51
CA TRP A 204 -19.00 -1.37 -2.72
C TRP A 204 -18.00 -2.10 -3.63
N ILE A 205 -16.86 -1.47 -3.95
CA ILE A 205 -15.80 -2.07 -4.77
C ILE A 205 -15.38 -3.43 -4.19
N VAL A 206 -15.08 -3.51 -2.90
CA VAL A 206 -14.70 -4.77 -2.25
C VAL A 206 -15.80 -5.82 -2.36
N ALA A 207 -17.05 -5.44 -2.17
CA ALA A 207 -18.19 -6.35 -2.22
C ALA A 207 -18.45 -6.93 -3.61
N VAL A 208 -18.27 -6.13 -4.68
CA VAL A 208 -18.67 -6.53 -6.03
C VAL A 208 -17.53 -6.96 -6.95
N THR A 209 -16.27 -6.68 -6.59
CA THR A 209 -15.16 -6.94 -7.50
C THR A 209 -14.97 -8.43 -7.73
N ARG A 210 -15.07 -8.84 -9.00
CA ARG A 210 -14.67 -10.18 -9.49
C ARG A 210 -13.49 -10.10 -10.46
N ASP A 211 -13.38 -9.00 -11.18
CA ASP A 211 -12.28 -8.65 -12.07
C ASP A 211 -12.00 -7.16 -11.89
N PRO A 212 -10.80 -6.74 -11.45
CA PRO A 212 -10.48 -5.33 -11.25
C PRO A 212 -10.56 -4.47 -12.51
N ARG A 213 -10.67 -5.08 -13.70
CA ARG A 213 -10.88 -4.38 -14.97
C ARG A 213 -12.36 -4.11 -15.27
N ARG A 214 -13.27 -4.62 -14.43
CA ARG A 214 -14.72 -4.56 -14.63
C ARG A 214 -15.44 -4.43 -13.29
N ILE A 215 -15.63 -3.20 -12.84
CA ILE A 215 -16.35 -2.87 -11.62
C ILE A 215 -17.79 -2.48 -11.98
N PRO A 216 -18.81 -3.28 -11.59
CA PRO A 216 -20.19 -2.91 -11.83
C PRO A 216 -20.62 -1.83 -10.83
N LEU A 217 -21.29 -0.79 -11.33
CA LEU A 217 -22.04 0.16 -10.51
C LEU A 217 -23.53 -0.14 -10.64
N THR A 218 -24.28 0.03 -9.55
CA THR A 218 -25.73 -0.17 -9.50
C THR A 218 -26.44 1.18 -9.43
N THR A 219 -27.64 1.27 -10.00
CA THR A 219 -28.56 2.39 -9.79
C THR A 219 -29.69 2.06 -8.81
N ASP A 220 -29.74 0.81 -8.31
CA ASP A 220 -30.72 0.37 -7.32
C ASP A 220 -30.24 0.72 -5.89
N PRO A 221 -30.94 1.63 -5.17
CA PRO A 221 -30.56 2.05 -3.81
C PRO A 221 -30.54 0.89 -2.81
N ARG A 222 -31.37 -0.13 -2.98
CA ARG A 222 -31.42 -1.28 -2.06
C ARG A 222 -30.20 -2.16 -2.24
N VAL A 223 -29.84 -2.44 -3.50
CA VAL A 223 -28.64 -3.22 -3.80
C VAL A 223 -27.40 -2.47 -3.31
N TRP A 224 -27.33 -1.15 -3.54
CA TRP A 224 -26.24 -0.33 -3.01
C TRP A 224 -26.15 -0.42 -1.48
N ALA A 225 -27.26 -0.17 -0.78
CA ALA A 225 -27.32 -0.23 0.68
C ALA A 225 -26.92 -1.60 1.25
N ASP A 226 -27.23 -2.68 0.55
CA ASP A 226 -26.78 -4.03 0.93
C ASP A 226 -25.27 -4.23 0.70
N GLY A 227 -24.73 -3.68 -0.39
CA GLY A 227 -23.32 -3.83 -0.76
C GLY A 227 -22.36 -2.99 0.08
N VAL A 228 -22.80 -1.88 0.65
CA VAL A 228 -21.97 -1.00 1.50
C VAL A 228 -22.11 -1.26 3.00
N ARG A 229 -22.97 -2.21 3.39
CA ARG A 229 -23.14 -2.58 4.80
C ARG A 229 -21.90 -3.36 5.28
N ILE A 230 -21.15 -2.78 6.21
CA ILE A 230 -19.97 -3.37 6.88
C ILE A 230 -20.36 -3.89 8.26
#